data_AF-A0A0Q3TGL6-F1
#
_entry.id   AF-A0A0Q3TGL6-F1
#
_cell.length_a   1.000
_cell.length_b   1.000
_cell.length_c   1.000
_cell.angle_alpha   90.00
_cell.angle_beta   90.00
_cell.angle_gamma   90.00
#
_symmetry.space_group_name_H-M   'P 1'
#
loop_
_entity.id
_entity.type
_entity.pdbx_description
1 polymer ?
#
loop_
_entity_poly.entity_id
_entity_poly.type
_entity_poly.pdbx_seq_one_letter_code
_entity_poly.pdbx_strand_id
1 'polypeptide(L)'
;MAKGNGKRYEESFKIETVKYISENHKSVAQVAREVGVNENTLHGWMKKYGQQPEIKAVQSFSSEGAALKALQKEMRDLKEENEILKKAMHYFAKSPR
;
A
#
# COMPACT_ATOMS: atom_id res chain seq x y z
N MET A 1 -35.73 18.42 11.40
CA MET A 1 -34.26 18.36 11.43
C MET A 1 -33.76 18.71 10.03
N ALA A 2 -32.95 19.77 9.89
CA ALA A 2 -32.72 20.45 8.62
C ALA A 2 -31.69 19.73 7.71
N LYS A 3 -32.08 19.62 6.43
CA LYS A 3 -31.40 19.12 5.22
C LYS A 3 -29.86 19.08 5.27
N GLY A 4 -29.31 17.87 5.13
CA GLY A 4 -27.94 17.69 4.66
C GLY A 4 -27.82 18.15 3.21
N ASN A 5 -27.34 19.38 3.00
CA ASN A 5 -26.90 19.87 1.70
C ASN A 5 -25.55 19.21 1.35
N GLY A 6 -25.58 17.89 1.11
CA GLY A 6 -24.43 17.18 0.57
C GLY A 6 -24.17 17.65 -0.85
N LYS A 7 -22.95 18.12 -1.15
CA LYS A 7 -22.50 18.29 -2.53
C LYS A 7 -22.74 16.95 -3.25
N ARG A 8 -23.62 16.96 -4.24
CA ARG A 8 -23.83 15.80 -5.11
C ARG A 8 -22.68 15.77 -6.10
N TYR A 9 -21.86 14.74 -5.98
CA TYR A 9 -20.82 14.45 -6.95
C TYR A 9 -21.38 13.48 -8.00
N GLU A 10 -21.01 13.71 -9.25
CA GLU A 10 -21.30 12.81 -10.36
C GLU A 10 -20.74 11.41 -10.09
N GLU A 11 -21.44 10.39 -10.59
CA GLU A 11 -21.04 8.99 -10.38
C GLU A 11 -19.66 8.70 -11.01
N SER A 12 -19.41 9.25 -12.21
CA SER A 12 -18.14 9.16 -12.92
C SER A 12 -16.99 9.71 -12.09
N PHE A 13 -17.17 10.88 -11.50
CA PHE A 13 -16.16 11.53 -10.67
C PHE A 13 -15.79 10.68 -9.44
N LYS A 14 -16.78 10.05 -8.79
CA LYS A 14 -16.53 9.17 -7.63
C LYS A 14 -15.69 7.95 -8.04
N ILE A 15 -16.04 7.31 -9.16
CA ILE A 15 -15.35 6.13 -9.67
C ILE A 15 -13.92 6.49 -10.06
N GLU A 16 -13.74 7.58 -10.81
CA GLU A 16 -12.43 8.07 -11.24
C GLU A 16 -11.53 8.42 -10.04
N THR A 17 -12.09 9.07 -9.01
CA THR A 17 -11.33 9.41 -7.81
C THR A 17 -10.89 8.14 -7.04
N VAL A 18 -11.76 7.14 -6.93
CA VAL A 18 -11.42 5.86 -6.27
C VAL A 18 -10.37 5.09 -7.08
N LYS A 19 -10.49 5.09 -8.42
CA LYS A 19 -9.50 4.50 -9.33
C LYS A 19 -8.14 5.19 -9.19
N TYR A 20 -8.13 6.53 -9.18
CA TYR A 20 -6.92 7.33 -8.99
C TYR A 20 -6.18 7.00 -7.70
N ILE A 21 -6.90 6.85 -6.58
CA ILE A 21 -6.34 6.43 -5.28
C ILE A 21 -5.69 5.06 -5.40
N SER A 22 -6.37 4.12 -6.06
CA SER A 22 -5.91 2.74 -6.19
C SER A 22 -4.68 2.63 -7.10
N GLU A 23 -4.66 3.33 -8.24
CA GLU A 23 -3.57 3.26 -9.23
C GLU A 23 -2.31 4.01 -8.79
N ASN A 24 -2.47 5.14 -8.09
CA ASN A 24 -1.34 5.98 -7.68
C ASN A 24 -0.86 5.68 -6.25
N HIS A 25 -1.46 4.69 -5.57
CA HIS A 25 -1.15 4.32 -4.19
C HIS A 25 -1.15 5.51 -3.20
N LYS A 26 -1.95 6.55 -3.50
CA LYS A 26 -2.03 7.75 -2.66
C LYS A 26 -2.93 7.48 -1.46
N SER A 27 -2.63 8.14 -0.34
CA SER A 27 -3.52 8.07 0.83
C SER A 27 -4.85 8.80 0.55
N VAL A 28 -5.94 8.30 1.15
CA VAL A 28 -7.26 8.93 1.05
C VAL A 28 -7.21 10.39 1.52
N ALA A 29 -6.47 10.67 2.59
CA ALA A 29 -6.28 12.01 3.14
C ALA A 29 -5.58 12.97 2.18
N GLN A 30 -4.59 12.48 1.43
CA GLN A 30 -3.92 13.28 0.42
C GLN A 30 -4.86 13.62 -0.73
N VAL A 31 -5.54 12.62 -1.29
CA VAL A 31 -6.45 12.83 -2.42
C VAL A 31 -7.62 13.72 -2.02
N ALA A 32 -8.17 13.58 -0.81
CA ALA A 32 -9.20 14.46 -0.26
C ALA A 32 -8.82 15.95 -0.32
N ARG A 33 -7.58 16.29 0.02
CA ARG A 33 -7.06 17.66 -0.05
C ARG A 33 -6.87 18.12 -1.49
N GLU A 34 -6.40 17.24 -2.37
CA GLU A 34 -6.18 17.53 -3.79
C GLU A 34 -7.48 17.84 -4.54
N VAL A 35 -8.54 17.03 -4.33
CA VAL A 35 -9.84 17.21 -5.01
C VAL A 35 -10.84 18.07 -4.22
N GLY A 36 -10.49 18.51 -3.01
CA GLY A 36 -11.36 19.34 -2.17
C GLY A 36 -12.60 18.62 -1.64
N VAL A 37 -12.50 17.30 -1.44
CA VAL A 37 -13.57 16.43 -0.93
C VAL A 37 -13.27 16.05 0.51
N ASN A 38 -14.30 15.93 1.36
CA ASN A 38 -14.11 15.47 2.73
C ASN A 38 -13.59 14.02 2.77
N GLU A 39 -12.56 13.75 3.56
CA GLU A 39 -11.97 12.41 3.75
C GLU A 39 -13.03 11.33 4.06
N ASN A 40 -14.00 11.63 4.93
CA ASN A 40 -15.08 10.69 5.29
C ASN A 40 -15.97 10.34 4.10
N THR A 41 -16.21 11.29 3.20
CA THR A 41 -17.00 11.06 1.98
C THR A 41 -16.25 10.13 1.02
N LEU A 42 -14.95 10.37 0.89
CA LEU A 42 -14.03 9.56 0.09
C LEU A 42 -13.89 8.12 0.62
N HIS A 43 -13.82 7.94 1.93
CA HIS A 43 -13.88 6.60 2.55
C HIS A 43 -15.18 5.88 2.24
N GLY A 44 -16.31 6.60 2.24
CA GLY A 44 -17.61 6.06 1.81
C GLY A 44 -17.62 5.61 0.36
N TRP A 45 -16.97 6.37 -0.54
CA TRP A 45 -16.83 5.99 -1.94
C TRP A 45 -15.90 4.79 -2.12
N MET A 46 -14.77 4.74 -1.42
CA MET A 46 -13.86 3.59 -1.48
C MET A 46 -14.57 2.30 -1.05
N LYS A 47 -15.41 2.36 0.00
CA LYS A 47 -16.22 1.21 0.42
C LYS A 47 -17.24 0.77 -0.63
N LYS A 48 -17.86 1.72 -1.34
CA LYS A 48 -18.93 1.45 -2.31
C LYS A 48 -18.41 1.04 -3.69
N TYR A 49 -17.37 1.71 -4.18
CA TYR A 49 -16.83 1.54 -5.54
C TYR A 49 -15.53 0.73 -5.56
N GLY A 50 -14.75 0.73 -4.47
CA GLY A 50 -13.50 -0.05 -4.38
C GLY A 50 -13.70 -1.56 -4.38
N GLN A 51 -14.94 -2.05 -4.23
CA GLN A 51 -15.25 -3.48 -4.37
C GLN A 51 -15.53 -3.91 -5.81
N GLN A 52 -15.56 -2.99 -6.77
CA GLN A 52 -15.70 -3.34 -8.18
C GLN A 52 -14.49 -4.18 -8.61
N PRO A 53 -14.71 -5.26 -9.39
CA PRO A 53 -13.67 -6.24 -9.72
C PRO A 53 -12.45 -5.62 -10.40
N GLU A 54 -12.64 -4.58 -11.22
CA GLU A 54 -11.54 -3.83 -11.85
C GLU A 54 -10.64 -3.11 -10.84
N ILE A 55 -11.22 -2.57 -9.76
CA ILE A 55 -10.47 -1.84 -8.72
C ILE A 55 -9.86 -2.83 -7.71
N LYS A 56 -10.54 -3.93 -7.41
CA LYS A 56 -9.99 -5.02 -6.59
C LYS A 56 -8.73 -5.64 -7.19
N ALA A 57 -8.68 -5.79 -8.52
CA ALA A 57 -7.48 -6.30 -9.19
C ALA A 57 -6.26 -5.43 -8.85
N VAL A 58 -6.39 -4.10 -8.97
CA VAL A 58 -5.33 -3.13 -8.64
C VAL A 58 -4.97 -3.16 -7.14
N GLN A 59 -5.95 -3.30 -6.24
CA GLN A 59 -5.69 -3.42 -4.81
C GLN A 59 -4.99 -4.73 -4.41
N SER A 60 -5.30 -5.85 -5.07
CA SER A 60 -4.63 -7.14 -4.83
C SER A 60 -3.15 -7.08 -5.15
N PHE A 61 -2.77 -6.44 -6.27
CA PHE A 61 -1.36 -6.17 -6.61
C PHE A 61 -0.66 -5.29 -5.56
N SER A 62 -1.39 -4.39 -4.90
CA SER A 62 -0.83 -3.53 -3.85
C SER A 62 -0.57 -4.28 -2.53
N SER A 63 -1.32 -5.35 -2.21
CA SER A 63 -1.06 -6.19 -1.03
C SER A 63 0.26 -6.97 -1.17
N GLU A 64 0.63 -7.30 -2.41
CA GLU A 64 1.89 -7.95 -2.77
C GLU A 64 3.10 -7.07 -2.45
N GLY A 65 2.96 -5.73 -2.48
CA GLY A 65 4.03 -4.80 -2.10
C GLY A 65 4.46 -4.90 -0.62
N ALA A 66 3.53 -5.21 0.29
CA ALA A 66 3.85 -5.41 1.70
C ALA A 66 4.57 -6.75 1.93
N ALA A 67 4.10 -7.80 1.26
CA ALA A 67 4.75 -9.11 1.26
C ALA A 67 6.16 -9.05 0.64
N LEU A 68 6.33 -8.32 -0.47
CA LEU A 68 7.61 -8.08 -1.11
C LEU A 68 8.59 -7.35 -0.20
N LYS A 69 8.14 -6.32 0.53
CA LYS A 69 9.01 -5.62 1.51
C LYS A 69 9.43 -6.53 2.66
N ALA A 70 8.51 -7.34 3.19
CA ALA A 70 8.82 -8.32 4.23
C ALA A 70 9.84 -9.36 3.73
N LEU A 71 9.63 -9.89 2.52
CA LEU A 71 10.52 -10.86 1.89
C LEU A 71 11.90 -10.28 1.56
N GLN A 72 11.97 -9.02 1.11
CA GLN A 72 13.24 -8.31 0.90
C GLN A 72 14.01 -8.10 2.20
N LYS A 73 13.30 -7.82 3.30
CA LYS A 73 13.92 -7.71 4.63
C LYS A 73 14.51 -9.05 5.07
N GLU A 74 13.74 -10.13 4.95
CA GLU A 74 14.21 -11.48 5.28
C GLU A 74 15.43 -11.90 4.46
N MET A 75 15.42 -11.62 3.15
CA MET A 75 16.58 -11.84 2.27
C MET A 75 17.83 -11.05 2.71
N ARG A 76 17.66 -9.83 3.23
CA ARG A 76 18.77 -9.02 3.75
C ARG A 76 19.33 -9.62 5.02
N ASP A 77 18.46 -9.98 5.96
CA ASP A 77 18.85 -10.52 7.26
C ASP A 77 19.57 -11.88 7.09
N LEU A 78 19.04 -12.77 6.25
CA LEU A 78 19.69 -14.05 5.92
C LEU A 78 21.06 -13.88 5.26
N LYS A 79 21.23 -12.89 4.38
CA LYS A 79 22.54 -12.59 3.77
C LYS A 79 23.53 -12.11 4.83
N GLU A 80 23.09 -11.28 5.75
CA GLU A 80 23.92 -10.76 6.84
C GLU A 80 24.37 -11.89 7.77
N GLU A 81 23.48 -12.79 8.16
CA GLU A 81 23.80 -14.01 8.93
C GLU A 81 24.81 -14.90 8.20
N ASN A 82 24.60 -15.11 6.90
CA ASN A 82 25.50 -15.94 6.09
C ASN A 82 26.92 -15.35 6.02
N GLU A 83 27.04 -14.03 5.90
CA GLU A 83 28.33 -13.35 5.92
C GLU A 83 29.02 -13.42 7.29
N ILE A 84 28.26 -13.34 8.39
CA ILE A 84 28.80 -13.55 9.74
C ILE A 84 29.33 -14.97 9.89
N LEU A 85 28.57 -15.98 9.45
CA LEU A 85 28.99 -17.39 9.51
C LEU A 85 30.24 -17.65 8.67
N LYS A 86 30.31 -17.11 7.45
CA LYS A 86 31.51 -17.21 6.60
C LYS A 86 32.73 -16.57 7.24
N LYS A 87 32.57 -15.38 7.84
CA LYS A 87 33.66 -14.72 8.57
C LYS A 87 34.13 -15.58 9.74
N ALA A 88 33.20 -16.10 10.54
CA ALA A 88 33.53 -17.00 11.65
C ALA A 88 34.28 -18.24 11.17
N MET A 89 33.78 -18.91 10.13
CA MET A 89 34.46 -20.04 9.49
C MET A 89 35.87 -19.68 9.02
N HIS A 90 36.06 -18.52 8.39
CA HIS A 90 37.37 -18.06 7.95
C HIS A 90 38.32 -17.87 9.13
N TYR A 91 37.85 -17.27 10.23
CA TYR A 91 38.63 -17.16 11.46
C TYR A 91 38.98 -18.53 12.04
N PHE A 92 38.02 -19.45 12.13
CA PHE A 92 38.25 -20.80 12.65
C PHE A 92 39.20 -21.63 11.78
N ALA A 93 39.13 -21.48 10.45
CA ALA A 93 40.02 -22.17 9.52
C ALA A 93 41.46 -21.60 9.53
N LYS A 94 41.65 -20.35 9.98
CA LYS A 94 42.96 -19.67 10.03
C LYS A 94 43.68 -19.80 11.37
N SER A 95 43.04 -20.36 12.40
CA SER A 95 43.70 -20.80 13.64
C SER A 95 43.91 -22.32 13.60
N PRO A 96 45.10 -22.81 13.20
CA PRO A 96 45.46 -24.19 13.52
C PRO A 96 45.60 -24.32 15.03
N ARG A 97 45.18 -25.46 15.59
CA ARG A 97 45.55 -25.85 16.96
C ARG A 97 47.05 -25.99 17.09
#